data_AF-A0AA38RAL3-F1
#
_entry.id   AF-A0AA38RAL3-F1
#
_cell.length_a   1.000
_cell.length_b   1.000
_cell.length_c   1.000
_cell.angle_alpha   90.00
_cell.angle_beta   90.00
_cell.angle_gamma   90.00
#
_symmetry.space_group_name_H-M   'P 1'
#
loop_
_entity.id
_entity.type
_entity.pdbx_description
1 polymer ?
#
loop_
_entity_poly.entity_id
_entity_poly.type
_entity_poly.pdbx_seq_one_letter_code
_entity_poly.pdbx_strand_id
1 'polypeptide(L)'
;MQHMILNTAQRVLEQCFFDFASRTMPSILMKRNWDCAASVELTKWTRLFSTKKGRVNLQVVRPQIDNDDLSELLVIVSKLRRTAVHRLPVTARGVSQFLDSAVKLANLLGETSRAGQLEELWSDVNSKVNAMELNKNVLEDTVTRELQDIQQKREELDRLEAELTQGMLKDDLDNKTLIGQLLEDSLQGIFSKGKKKEEVGDKEKDDDDEDNDEEGEEEEDEEDDNEGEGEEEYG
;
A
#
# COMPACT_ATOMS: atom_id res chain seq x y z
N MET A 1 -14.08 15.67 -9.19
CA MET A 1 -15.27 14.84 -9.53
C MET A 1 -16.13 14.53 -8.29
N GLN A 2 -15.58 13.96 -7.21
CA GLN A 2 -16.33 13.63 -5.97
C GLN A 2 -17.23 14.76 -5.43
N HIS A 3 -16.72 15.99 -5.39
CA HIS A 3 -17.45 17.15 -4.88
C HIS A 3 -18.75 17.44 -5.65
N MET A 4 -18.74 17.23 -6.98
CA MET A 4 -19.92 17.45 -7.82
C MET A 4 -20.99 16.39 -7.53
N ILE A 5 -20.58 15.13 -7.38
CA ILE A 5 -21.45 14.01 -7.05
C ILE A 5 -22.10 14.24 -5.67
N LEU A 6 -21.30 14.53 -4.65
CA LEU A 6 -21.80 14.70 -3.28
C LEU A 6 -22.69 15.95 -3.14
N ASN A 7 -22.38 17.06 -3.82
CA ASN A 7 -23.28 18.23 -3.85
C ASN A 7 -24.59 17.93 -4.58
N THR A 8 -24.55 17.14 -5.64
CA THR A 8 -25.77 16.72 -6.34
C THR A 8 -26.65 15.89 -5.42
N ALA A 9 -26.07 14.91 -4.75
CA ALA A 9 -26.76 14.08 -3.75
C ALA A 9 -27.33 14.93 -2.60
N GLN A 10 -26.54 15.86 -2.04
CA GLN A 10 -26.99 16.79 -1.01
C GLN A 10 -28.22 17.58 -1.48
N ARG A 11 -28.15 18.21 -2.65
CA ARG A 11 -29.24 19.03 -3.19
C ARG A 11 -30.52 18.22 -3.39
N VAL A 12 -30.40 17.01 -3.94
CA VAL A 12 -31.55 16.12 -4.15
C VAL A 12 -32.18 15.73 -2.80
N LEU A 13 -31.36 15.40 -1.79
CA LEU A 13 -31.85 15.08 -0.45
C LEU A 13 -32.54 16.26 0.23
N GLU A 14 -31.99 17.48 0.12
CA GLU A 14 -32.63 18.69 0.65
C GLU A 14 -34.02 18.92 0.04
N GLN A 15 -34.17 18.66 -1.26
CA GLN A 15 -35.47 18.70 -1.93
C GLN A 15 -36.41 17.58 -1.44
N CYS A 16 -35.91 16.35 -1.27
CA CYS A 16 -36.72 15.25 -0.71
C CYS A 16 -37.25 15.59 0.68
N PHE A 17 -36.39 16.13 1.54
CA PHE A 17 -36.78 16.53 2.89
C PHE A 17 -37.79 17.65 2.90
N PHE A 18 -37.60 18.66 2.05
CA PHE A 18 -38.53 19.78 1.94
C PHE A 18 -39.91 19.34 1.48
N ASP A 19 -40.01 18.51 0.44
CA ASP A 19 -41.29 18.05 -0.09
C ASP A 19 -42.01 17.12 0.90
N PHE A 20 -41.26 16.25 1.58
CA PHE A 20 -41.80 15.44 2.67
C PHE A 20 -42.33 16.30 3.82
N ALA A 21 -41.54 17.28 4.29
CA ALA A 21 -41.91 18.14 5.40
C ALA A 21 -43.06 19.09 5.04
N SER A 22 -43.18 19.49 3.78
CA SER A 22 -44.30 20.31 3.29
C SER A 22 -45.63 19.56 3.38
N ARG A 23 -45.60 18.25 3.14
CA ARG A 23 -46.78 17.36 3.24
C ARG A 23 -47.11 16.99 4.68
N THR A 24 -46.10 16.78 5.53
CA THR A 24 -46.28 16.17 6.86
C THR A 24 -46.20 17.16 8.02
N MET A 25 -45.46 18.25 7.87
CA MET A 25 -45.16 19.21 8.94
C MET A 25 -45.17 20.69 8.45
N PRO A 26 -46.20 21.15 7.71
CA PRO A 26 -46.22 22.50 7.13
C PRO A 26 -46.15 23.60 8.20
N SER A 27 -46.72 23.37 9.38
CA SER A 27 -46.67 24.32 10.51
C SER A 27 -45.24 24.55 11.03
N ILE A 28 -44.37 23.54 10.95
CA ILE A 28 -42.96 23.66 11.33
C ILE A 28 -42.21 24.50 10.29
N LEU A 29 -42.49 24.32 9.00
CA LEU A 29 -41.88 25.09 7.93
C LEU A 29 -42.23 26.57 8.05
N MET A 30 -43.52 26.87 8.22
CA MET A 30 -44.00 28.24 8.43
C MET A 30 -43.35 28.89 9.67
N LYS A 31 -43.34 28.21 10.81
CA LYS A 31 -42.75 28.75 12.05
C LYS A 31 -41.26 29.04 11.93
N ARG A 32 -40.54 28.31 11.07
CA ARG A 32 -39.10 28.46 10.86
C ARG A 32 -38.73 29.29 9.64
N ASN A 33 -39.72 29.84 8.92
CA ASN A 33 -39.53 30.52 7.63
C ASN A 33 -38.70 29.67 6.65
N TRP A 34 -38.99 28.37 6.59
CA TRP A 34 -38.40 27.46 5.61
C TRP A 34 -39.30 27.44 4.38
N ASP A 35 -39.06 28.41 3.50
CA ASP A 35 -39.88 28.73 2.33
C ASP A 35 -39.50 27.92 1.06
N CYS A 36 -38.26 27.45 0.96
CA CYS A 36 -37.82 26.57 -0.12
C CYS A 36 -36.79 25.54 0.34
N ALA A 37 -36.58 24.50 -0.48
CA ALA A 37 -35.61 23.45 -0.20
C ALA A 37 -34.17 23.98 -0.03
N ALA A 38 -33.79 24.97 -0.84
CA ALA A 38 -32.46 25.59 -0.79
C ALA A 38 -32.22 26.43 0.48
N SER A 39 -33.29 26.88 1.16
CA SER A 39 -33.20 27.66 2.40
C SER A 39 -32.82 26.80 3.62
N VAL A 40 -32.85 25.47 3.48
CA VAL A 40 -32.66 24.53 4.59
C VAL A 40 -31.56 23.52 4.30
N GLU A 41 -30.40 23.76 4.92
CA GLU A 41 -29.28 22.84 4.85
C GLU A 41 -29.63 21.44 5.36
N LEU A 42 -29.03 20.43 4.73
CA LEU A 42 -29.22 19.02 5.09
C LEU A 42 -29.00 18.72 6.59
N THR A 43 -28.08 19.41 7.26
CA THR A 43 -27.83 19.29 8.70
C THR A 43 -28.99 19.78 9.58
N LYS A 44 -29.77 20.76 9.10
CA LYS A 44 -30.98 21.22 9.80
C LYS A 44 -32.08 20.17 9.71
N TRP A 45 -32.20 19.51 8.56
CA TRP A 45 -33.11 18.38 8.36
C TRP A 45 -32.75 17.21 9.26
N THR A 46 -31.49 16.76 9.23
CA THR A 46 -31.06 15.63 10.06
C THR A 46 -31.31 15.89 11.53
N ARG A 47 -30.98 17.10 12.03
CA ARG A 47 -31.30 17.50 13.41
C ARG A 47 -32.80 17.47 13.71
N LEU A 48 -33.66 17.94 12.79
CA LEU A 48 -35.11 17.92 12.99
C LEU A 48 -35.63 16.48 13.09
N PHE A 49 -35.22 15.61 12.18
CA PHE A 49 -35.65 14.22 12.12
C PHE A 49 -35.03 13.33 13.20
N SER A 50 -33.91 13.75 13.80
CA SER A 50 -33.41 13.13 15.03
C SER A 50 -34.28 13.41 16.27
N THR A 51 -35.08 14.49 16.27
CA THR A 51 -35.98 14.81 17.40
C THR A 51 -37.21 13.89 17.45
N LYS A 52 -37.79 13.71 18.65
CA LYS A 52 -39.05 12.97 18.84
C LYS A 52 -40.16 13.42 17.88
N LYS A 53 -40.30 14.73 17.65
CA LYS A 53 -41.32 15.28 16.74
C LYS A 53 -41.08 14.87 15.29
N GLY A 54 -39.83 14.91 14.81
CA GLY A 54 -39.50 14.48 13.45
C GLY A 54 -39.69 12.99 13.27
N ARG A 55 -39.25 12.17 14.24
CA ARG A 55 -39.41 10.71 14.22
C ARG A 55 -40.87 10.28 14.17
N VAL A 56 -41.73 10.86 15.01
CA VAL A 56 -43.17 10.53 15.03
C VAL A 56 -43.81 10.80 13.67
N ASN A 57 -43.52 11.94 13.02
CA ASN A 57 -44.07 12.23 11.71
C ASN A 57 -43.58 11.26 10.63
N LEU A 58 -42.32 10.81 10.72
CA LEU A 58 -41.79 9.80 9.80
C LEU A 58 -42.45 8.43 10.03
N GLN A 59 -42.61 8.01 11.30
CA GLN A 59 -43.24 6.74 11.68
C GLN A 59 -44.72 6.68 11.32
N VAL A 60 -45.44 7.81 11.36
CA VAL A 60 -46.84 7.87 10.90
C VAL A 60 -46.94 7.54 9.41
N VAL A 61 -45.97 7.98 8.61
CA VAL A 61 -45.96 7.74 7.16
C VAL A 61 -45.29 6.40 6.79
N ARG A 62 -44.40 5.91 7.66
CA ARG A 62 -43.59 4.70 7.48
C ARG A 62 -43.38 3.98 8.83
N PRO A 63 -44.39 3.23 9.31
CA PRO A 63 -44.35 2.59 10.62
C PRO A 63 -43.33 1.45 10.74
N GLN A 64 -42.85 0.91 9.61
CA GLN A 64 -41.93 -0.23 9.55
C GLN A 64 -40.44 0.13 9.74
N ILE A 65 -40.10 1.39 9.98
CA ILE A 65 -38.69 1.83 10.07
C ILE A 65 -38.16 1.67 11.50
N ASP A 66 -37.01 1.02 11.64
CA ASP A 66 -36.27 1.03 12.90
C ASP A 66 -35.68 2.43 13.17
N ASN A 67 -35.84 2.88 14.41
CA ASN A 67 -35.29 4.15 14.88
C ASN A 67 -33.76 4.18 14.83
N ASP A 68 -33.11 3.04 14.99
CA ASP A 68 -31.65 2.94 14.99
C ASP A 68 -31.12 3.07 13.56
N ASP A 69 -31.72 2.35 12.60
CA ASP A 69 -31.42 2.48 11.17
C ASP A 69 -31.60 3.91 10.65
N LEU A 70 -32.69 4.58 11.04
CA LEU A 70 -32.91 5.98 10.70
C LEU A 70 -31.82 6.87 11.29
N SER A 71 -31.45 6.64 12.55
CA SER A 71 -30.44 7.47 13.22
C SER A 71 -29.07 7.33 12.54
N GLU A 72 -28.70 6.12 12.15
CA GLU A 72 -27.49 5.83 11.39
C GLU A 72 -27.50 6.55 10.03
N LEU A 73 -28.58 6.43 9.26
CA LEU A 73 -28.73 7.11 7.97
C LEU A 73 -28.60 8.63 8.11
N LEU A 74 -29.23 9.23 9.12
CA LEU A 74 -29.14 10.68 9.36
C LEU A 74 -27.72 11.13 9.74
N VAL A 75 -26.96 10.29 10.46
CA VAL A 75 -25.55 10.54 10.77
C VAL A 75 -24.71 10.48 9.50
N ILE A 76 -24.88 9.45 8.67
CA ILE A 76 -24.14 9.31 7.40
C ILE A 76 -24.43 10.48 6.46
N VAL A 77 -25.69 10.89 6.35
CA VAL A 77 -26.08 12.03 5.52
C VAL A 77 -25.57 13.38 6.08
N SER A 78 -25.44 13.51 7.39
CA SER A 78 -24.76 14.66 8.00
C SER A 78 -23.26 14.68 7.65
N LYS A 79 -22.61 13.50 7.62
CA LYS A 79 -21.22 13.36 7.16
C LYS A 79 -21.10 13.69 5.67
N LEU A 80 -22.05 13.26 4.83
CA LEU A 80 -22.10 13.58 3.40
C LEU A 80 -22.05 15.09 3.17
N ARG A 81 -22.91 15.88 3.83
CA ARG A 81 -22.90 17.35 3.73
C ARG A 81 -21.57 17.95 4.15
N ARG A 82 -20.99 17.48 5.26
CA ARG A 82 -19.67 17.96 5.73
C ARG A 82 -18.58 17.68 4.71
N THR A 83 -18.55 16.47 4.16
CA THR A 83 -17.60 16.07 3.11
C THR A 83 -17.77 16.92 1.85
N ALA A 84 -19.01 17.15 1.41
CA ALA A 84 -19.31 17.95 0.24
C ALA A 84 -18.86 19.41 0.43
N VAL A 85 -19.26 20.05 1.52
CA VAL A 85 -18.98 21.47 1.80
C VAL A 85 -17.50 21.73 2.04
N HIS A 86 -16.82 20.88 2.81
CA HIS A 86 -15.40 21.06 3.14
C HIS A 86 -14.45 20.33 2.19
N ARG A 87 -14.98 19.71 1.12
CA ARG A 87 -14.18 19.00 0.10
C ARG A 87 -13.23 17.97 0.71
N LEU A 88 -13.65 17.30 1.78
CA LEU A 88 -12.82 16.32 2.46
C LEU A 88 -12.51 15.16 1.48
N PRO A 89 -11.25 14.69 1.41
CA PRO A 89 -10.90 13.51 0.63
C PRO A 89 -11.68 12.29 1.11
N VAL A 90 -12.26 11.53 0.17
CA VAL A 90 -12.98 10.29 0.46
C VAL A 90 -12.63 9.25 -0.60
N THR A 91 -12.55 7.99 -0.18
CA THR A 91 -12.32 6.86 -1.09
C THR A 91 -13.47 6.71 -2.08
N ALA A 92 -13.20 6.12 -3.24
CA ALA A 92 -14.23 5.88 -4.25
C ALA A 92 -15.40 5.03 -3.69
N ARG A 93 -15.07 4.05 -2.83
CA ARG A 93 -16.04 3.24 -2.07
C ARG A 93 -16.84 4.09 -1.08
N GLY A 94 -16.21 5.04 -0.38
CA GLY A 94 -16.91 5.95 0.52
C GLY A 94 -17.91 6.85 -0.20
N VAL A 95 -17.61 7.29 -1.43
CA VAL A 95 -18.57 8.01 -2.28
C VAL A 95 -19.78 7.13 -2.63
N SER A 96 -19.55 5.87 -3.01
CA SER A 96 -20.64 4.90 -3.26
C SER A 96 -21.53 4.70 -2.03
N GLN A 97 -20.94 4.55 -0.83
CA GLN A 97 -21.68 4.41 0.43
C GLN A 97 -22.54 5.63 0.78
N PHE A 98 -22.04 6.84 0.51
CA PHE A 98 -22.83 8.06 0.69
C PHE A 98 -24.04 8.10 -0.25
N LEU A 99 -23.88 7.67 -1.50
CA LEU A 99 -24.96 7.61 -2.47
C LEU A 99 -25.99 6.53 -2.11
N ASP A 100 -25.56 5.35 -1.69
CA ASP A 100 -26.46 4.29 -1.19
C ASP A 100 -27.32 4.79 -0.02
N SER A 101 -26.68 5.47 0.94
CA SER A 101 -27.40 6.08 2.08
C SER A 101 -28.38 7.17 1.63
N ALA A 102 -28.02 7.95 0.61
CA ALA A 102 -28.91 8.94 0.03
C ALA A 102 -30.13 8.31 -0.67
N VAL A 103 -29.93 7.22 -1.42
CA VAL A 103 -31.01 6.44 -2.06
C VAL A 103 -31.95 5.89 -1.00
N LYS A 104 -31.42 5.22 0.02
CA LYS A 104 -32.19 4.68 1.15
C LYS A 104 -33.04 5.76 1.81
N LEU A 105 -32.45 6.93 2.09
CA LEU A 105 -33.15 8.04 2.72
C LEU A 105 -34.21 8.67 1.81
N ALA A 106 -33.95 8.82 0.51
CA ALA A 106 -34.95 9.33 -0.45
C ALA A 106 -36.15 8.38 -0.55
N ASN A 107 -35.90 7.07 -0.60
CA ASN A 107 -36.95 6.04 -0.55
C ASN A 107 -37.74 6.10 0.76
N LEU A 108 -37.06 6.34 1.88
CA LEU A 108 -37.67 6.50 3.20
C LEU A 108 -38.67 7.65 3.25
N LEU A 109 -38.30 8.78 2.64
CA LEU A 109 -39.15 9.98 2.53
C LEU A 109 -40.29 9.79 1.50
N GLY A 110 -40.33 8.65 0.81
CA GLY A 110 -41.34 8.32 -0.19
C GLY A 110 -41.16 9.06 -1.51
N GLU A 111 -39.95 9.56 -1.78
CA GLU A 111 -39.62 10.36 -2.97
C GLU A 111 -39.05 9.49 -4.08
N THR A 112 -39.90 8.62 -4.63
CA THR A 112 -39.49 7.53 -5.57
C THR A 112 -38.82 8.03 -6.84
N SER A 113 -39.28 9.15 -7.41
CA SER A 113 -38.67 9.73 -8.62
C SER A 113 -37.24 10.20 -8.38
N ARG A 114 -36.98 10.90 -7.27
CA ARG A 114 -35.63 11.35 -6.90
C ARG A 114 -34.75 10.21 -6.39
N ALA A 115 -35.34 9.23 -5.71
CA ALA A 115 -34.64 8.01 -5.34
C ALA A 115 -34.12 7.27 -6.58
N GLY A 116 -34.92 7.14 -7.64
CA GLY A 116 -34.49 6.54 -8.90
C GLY A 116 -33.33 7.28 -9.58
N GLN A 117 -33.34 8.62 -9.56
CA GLN A 117 -32.20 9.41 -10.06
C GLN A 117 -30.92 9.20 -9.26
N LEU A 118 -31.04 9.11 -7.92
CA LEU A 118 -29.90 8.80 -7.05
C LEU A 118 -29.41 7.36 -7.23
N GLU A 119 -30.32 6.43 -7.51
CA GLU A 119 -30.02 5.02 -7.73
C GLU A 119 -29.28 4.80 -9.05
N GLU A 120 -29.68 5.50 -10.11
CA GLU A 120 -28.93 5.52 -11.38
C GLU A 120 -27.50 6.04 -11.18
N LEU A 121 -27.36 7.18 -10.50
CA LEU A 121 -26.05 7.74 -10.17
C LEU A 121 -25.22 6.81 -9.28
N TRP A 122 -25.85 6.16 -8.30
CA TRP A 122 -25.19 5.19 -7.43
C TRP A 122 -24.70 3.97 -8.23
N SER A 123 -25.54 3.40 -9.09
CA SER A 123 -25.20 2.26 -9.94
C SER A 123 -24.00 2.58 -10.85
N ASP A 124 -24.01 3.76 -11.48
CA ASP A 124 -22.92 4.22 -12.32
C ASP A 124 -21.62 4.39 -11.54
N VAL A 125 -21.66 5.04 -10.38
CA VAL A 125 -20.49 5.23 -9.53
C VAL A 125 -19.98 3.88 -9.03
N ASN A 126 -20.87 3.01 -8.55
CA ASN A 126 -20.52 1.71 -7.98
C ASN A 126 -19.90 0.78 -9.04
N SER A 127 -20.44 0.76 -10.26
CA SER A 127 -19.86 -0.03 -11.36
C SER A 127 -18.43 0.43 -11.70
N LYS A 128 -18.19 1.74 -11.72
CA LYS A 128 -16.87 2.33 -11.98
C LYS A 128 -15.90 2.05 -10.83
N VAL A 129 -16.36 2.14 -9.58
CA VAL A 129 -15.57 1.77 -8.39
C VAL A 129 -15.13 0.30 -8.50
N ASN A 130 -16.06 -0.61 -8.79
CA ASN A 130 -15.74 -2.03 -8.92
C ASN A 130 -14.77 -2.30 -10.08
N ALA A 131 -14.96 -1.64 -11.22
CA ALA A 131 -14.05 -1.77 -12.35
C ALA A 131 -12.63 -1.27 -12.01
N MET A 132 -12.52 -0.16 -11.27
CA MET A 132 -11.23 0.36 -10.80
C MET A 132 -10.55 -0.60 -9.82
N GLU A 133 -11.30 -1.17 -8.87
CA GLU A 133 -10.77 -2.14 -7.90
C GLU A 133 -10.27 -3.42 -8.61
N LEU A 134 -11.02 -3.95 -9.57
CA LEU A 134 -10.59 -5.11 -10.36
C LEU A 134 -9.34 -4.81 -11.19
N ASN A 135 -9.29 -3.66 -11.87
CA ASN A 135 -8.12 -3.26 -12.65
C ASN A 135 -6.88 -3.09 -11.77
N LYS A 136 -7.05 -2.47 -10.59
CA LYS A 136 -5.97 -2.35 -9.61
C LYS A 136 -5.40 -3.72 -9.25
N ASN A 137 -6.25 -4.69 -8.91
CA ASN A 137 -5.80 -6.03 -8.54
C ASN A 137 -5.03 -6.71 -9.68
N VAL A 138 -5.52 -6.61 -10.92
CA VAL A 138 -4.83 -7.17 -12.11
C VAL A 138 -3.45 -6.54 -12.30
N LEU A 139 -3.33 -5.22 -12.10
CA LEU A 139 -2.04 -4.53 -12.20
C LEU A 139 -1.09 -4.96 -11.07
N GLU A 140 -1.57 -5.06 -9.84
CA GLU A 140 -0.79 -5.52 -8.69
C GLU A 140 -0.29 -6.96 -8.88
N ASP A 141 -1.15 -7.87 -9.36
CA ASP A 141 -0.79 -9.26 -9.66
C ASP A 141 0.27 -9.34 -10.78
N THR A 142 0.09 -8.51 -11.83
CA THR A 142 1.03 -8.46 -12.96
C THR A 142 2.41 -7.99 -12.50
N VAL A 143 2.46 -6.89 -11.75
CA VAL A 143 3.71 -6.34 -11.22
C VAL A 143 4.38 -7.32 -10.28
N THR A 144 3.62 -7.96 -9.39
CA THR A 144 4.16 -8.96 -8.46
C THR A 144 4.83 -10.12 -9.20
N ARG A 145 4.18 -10.63 -10.25
CA ARG A 145 4.74 -11.70 -11.09
C ARG A 145 6.00 -11.25 -11.82
N GLU A 146 5.98 -10.07 -12.43
CA GLU A 146 7.15 -9.55 -13.15
C GLU A 146 8.34 -9.29 -12.23
N LEU A 147 8.10 -8.82 -11.00
CA LEU A 147 9.15 -8.66 -9.99
C LEU A 147 9.72 -10.00 -9.54
N GLN A 148 8.89 -11.05 -9.41
CA GLN A 148 9.36 -12.40 -9.13
C GLN A 148 10.24 -12.95 -10.26
N ASP A 149 9.84 -12.75 -11.52
CA ASP A 149 10.63 -13.16 -12.69
C ASP A 149 11.98 -12.42 -12.73
N ILE A 150 12.00 -11.12 -12.38
CA ILE A 150 13.24 -10.34 -12.27
C ILE A 150 14.13 -10.90 -11.15
N GLN A 151 13.54 -11.22 -9.99
CA GLN A 151 14.28 -11.75 -8.86
C GLN A 151 14.95 -13.10 -9.20
N GLN A 152 14.24 -14.00 -9.87
CA GLN A 152 14.80 -15.28 -10.32
C GLN A 152 15.98 -15.09 -11.29
N LYS A 153 15.89 -14.13 -12.22
CA LYS A 153 16.97 -13.81 -13.14
C LYS A 153 18.19 -13.23 -12.44
N ARG A 154 17.99 -12.41 -11.41
CA ARG A 154 19.09 -11.90 -10.57
C ARG A 154 19.81 -13.05 -9.88
N GLU A 155 19.08 -13.95 -9.25
CA GLU A 155 19.66 -15.13 -8.59
C GLU A 155 20.41 -16.06 -9.58
N GLU A 156 19.93 -16.20 -10.82
CA GLU A 156 20.65 -16.93 -11.85
C GLU A 156 21.96 -16.25 -12.23
N LEU A 157 21.94 -14.93 -12.40
CA LEU A 157 23.14 -14.15 -12.70
C LEU A 157 24.15 -14.19 -11.54
N ASP A 158 23.68 -14.06 -10.29
CA ASP A 158 24.54 -14.11 -9.10
C ASP A 158 25.24 -15.47 -9.00
N ARG A 159 24.54 -16.57 -9.31
CA ARG A 159 25.14 -17.91 -9.36
C ARG A 159 26.19 -18.03 -10.44
N LEU A 160 25.91 -17.50 -11.64
CA LEU A 160 26.85 -17.54 -12.76
C LEU A 160 28.11 -16.71 -12.45
N GLU A 161 27.94 -15.54 -11.84
CA GLU A 161 29.05 -14.69 -11.41
C GLU A 161 29.94 -15.40 -10.38
N ALA A 162 29.33 -16.04 -9.37
CA ALA A 162 30.05 -16.83 -8.37
C ALA A 162 30.82 -18.00 -9.00
N GLU A 163 30.19 -18.74 -9.92
CA GLU A 163 30.83 -19.86 -10.62
C GLU A 163 32.05 -19.40 -11.44
N LEU A 164 31.90 -18.32 -12.22
CA LEU A 164 32.99 -17.77 -13.03
C LEU A 164 34.14 -17.25 -12.18
N THR A 165 33.83 -16.56 -11.08
CA THR A 165 34.84 -16.03 -10.15
C THR A 165 35.59 -17.17 -9.46
N GLN A 166 34.88 -18.20 -9.01
CA GLN A 166 35.49 -19.39 -8.41
C GLN A 166 36.35 -20.16 -9.41
N GLY A 167 35.88 -20.33 -10.65
CA GLY A 167 36.63 -20.96 -11.73
C GLY A 167 37.94 -20.22 -12.02
N MET A 168 37.88 -18.89 -12.16
CA MET A 168 39.06 -18.05 -12.37
C MET A 168 40.09 -18.18 -11.24
N LEU A 169 39.65 -18.14 -9.97
CA LEU A 169 40.55 -18.27 -8.81
C LEU A 169 41.24 -19.64 -8.78
N LYS A 170 40.50 -20.70 -9.13
CA LYS A 170 41.06 -22.05 -9.20
C LYS A 170 42.08 -22.17 -10.33
N ASP A 171 41.74 -21.69 -11.52
CA ASP A 171 42.64 -21.73 -12.68
C ASP A 171 43.94 -20.95 -12.41
N ASP A 172 43.85 -19.79 -11.73
CA ASP A 172 45.02 -19.01 -11.32
C ASP A 172 45.90 -19.77 -10.30
N LEU A 173 45.29 -20.46 -9.34
CA LEU A 173 46.01 -21.28 -8.36
C LEU A 173 46.72 -22.47 -8.99
N ASP A 174 46.03 -23.20 -9.88
CA ASP A 174 46.58 -24.34 -10.60
C ASP A 174 47.75 -23.89 -11.50
N ASN A 175 47.60 -22.76 -12.18
CA ASN A 175 48.66 -22.17 -13.00
C ASN A 175 49.88 -21.75 -12.15
N LYS A 176 49.67 -21.09 -11.01
CA LYS A 176 50.75 -20.73 -10.07
C LYS A 176 51.52 -21.96 -9.59
N THR A 177 50.80 -23.03 -9.25
CA THR A 177 51.41 -24.29 -8.79
C THR A 177 52.26 -24.93 -9.89
N LEU A 178 51.73 -25.01 -11.12
CA LEU A 178 52.45 -25.58 -12.26
C LEU A 178 53.71 -24.78 -12.60
N ILE A 179 53.61 -23.45 -12.66
CA ILE A 179 54.76 -22.59 -12.92
C ILE A 179 55.80 -22.70 -11.81
N GLY A 180 55.36 -22.78 -10.54
CA GLY A 180 56.24 -23.02 -9.40
C GLY A 180 57.07 -24.30 -9.55
N GLN A 181 56.42 -25.42 -9.89
CA GLN A 181 57.08 -26.70 -10.14
C GLN A 181 58.08 -26.62 -11.31
N LEU A 182 57.70 -26.01 -12.43
CA LEU A 182 58.59 -25.85 -13.60
C LEU A 182 59.84 -25.00 -13.29
N LEU A 183 59.68 -23.97 -12.45
CA LEU A 183 60.80 -23.15 -11.98
C LEU A 183 61.70 -23.94 -11.02
N GLU A 184 61.13 -24.72 -10.11
CA GLU A 184 61.89 -25.57 -9.18
C GLU A 184 62.70 -26.64 -9.92
N ASP A 185 62.09 -27.34 -10.88
CA ASP A 185 62.77 -28.30 -11.75
C ASP A 185 63.93 -27.66 -12.53
N SER A 186 63.71 -26.43 -13.03
CA SER A 186 64.74 -25.66 -13.73
C SER A 186 65.89 -25.27 -12.80
N LEU A 187 65.60 -24.82 -11.58
CA LEU A 187 66.60 -24.52 -10.55
C LEU A 187 67.41 -25.77 -10.20
N GLN A 188 66.74 -26.90 -9.92
CA GLN A 188 67.43 -28.16 -9.66
C GLN A 188 68.31 -28.57 -10.85
N GLY A 189 67.84 -28.42 -12.09
CA GLY A 189 68.63 -28.72 -13.29
C GLY A 189 69.87 -27.84 -13.47
N ILE A 190 69.78 -26.55 -13.12
CA ILE A 190 70.89 -25.59 -13.18
C ILE A 190 71.90 -25.85 -12.06
N PHE A 191 71.42 -25.97 -10.81
CA PHE A 191 72.27 -26.08 -9.64
C PHE A 191 72.80 -27.50 -9.37
N SER A 192 72.10 -28.56 -9.81
CA SER A 192 72.60 -29.95 -9.71
C SER A 192 73.67 -30.28 -10.75
N LYS A 193 73.73 -29.54 -11.87
CA LYS A 193 74.89 -29.59 -12.78
C LYS A 193 76.14 -28.94 -12.18
N GLY A 194 75.98 -28.10 -11.16
CA GLY A 194 77.08 -27.56 -10.36
C GLY A 194 77.66 -28.54 -9.34
N LYS A 195 76.86 -29.51 -8.83
CA LYS A 195 77.30 -30.46 -7.80
C LYS A 195 78.20 -31.61 -8.29
N LYS A 196 78.41 -31.79 -9.60
CA LYS A 196 79.38 -32.79 -10.11
C LYS A 196 80.85 -32.35 -10.05
N LYS A 197 81.16 -31.25 -9.37
CA LYS A 197 82.53 -30.72 -9.28
C LYS A 197 83.05 -30.46 -7.87
N GLU A 198 82.46 -31.03 -6.83
CA GLU A 198 83.07 -30.96 -5.49
C GLU A 198 82.58 -32.12 -4.60
N GLU A 199 83.29 -33.25 -4.69
CA GLU A 199 83.49 -34.15 -3.55
C GLU A 199 85.01 -34.24 -3.31
N VAL A 200 85.52 -33.53 -2.31
CA VAL A 200 86.56 -34.04 -1.40
C VAL A 200 86.36 -33.39 -0.02
N GLY A 201 85.95 -34.22 0.96
CA GLY A 201 86.23 -34.11 2.40
C GLY A 201 85.49 -33.01 3.18
N ASP A 202 85.11 -33.17 4.45
CA ASP A 202 85.28 -34.23 5.45
C ASP A 202 84.21 -33.98 6.56
N LYS A 203 84.05 -34.98 7.42
CA LYS A 203 83.06 -35.19 8.49
C LYS A 203 82.87 -34.05 9.52
N GLU A 204 81.68 -34.00 10.13
CA GLU A 204 81.34 -34.33 11.54
C GLU A 204 79.89 -33.84 11.83
N LYS A 205 78.95 -34.71 12.28
CA LYS A 205 78.48 -34.93 13.68
C LYS A 205 77.98 -33.63 14.35
N ASP A 206 76.91 -33.52 15.12
CA ASP A 206 75.81 -34.28 15.74
C ASP A 206 74.90 -33.12 16.27
N ASP A 207 73.57 -33.10 16.21
CA ASP A 207 72.61 -33.50 17.26
C ASP A 207 71.33 -32.64 17.04
N ASP A 208 70.15 -33.26 17.16
CA ASP A 208 68.97 -32.90 17.98
C ASP A 208 68.71 -31.42 18.32
N ASP A 209 67.50 -30.87 18.41
CA ASP A 209 66.13 -31.35 18.38
C ASP A 209 65.23 -30.09 18.25
N GLU A 210 63.98 -30.36 17.88
CA GLU A 210 62.73 -29.61 18.07
C GLU A 210 62.75 -28.24 18.81
N ASP A 211 62.08 -27.23 18.25
CA ASP A 211 60.92 -26.66 18.96
C ASP A 211 59.97 -25.92 17.99
N ASN A 212 58.72 -26.34 18.12
CA ASN A 212 57.47 -25.80 17.61
C ASN A 212 57.06 -24.58 18.46
N ASP A 213 56.37 -23.60 17.86
CA ASP A 213 55.45 -22.64 18.51
C ASP A 213 54.92 -21.73 17.36
N GLU A 214 53.78 -22.04 16.75
CA GLU A 214 52.39 -21.74 17.17
C GLU A 214 52.10 -20.26 17.52
N GLU A 215 51.17 -19.71 16.71
CA GLU A 215 50.13 -18.70 17.04
C GLU A 215 50.59 -17.28 17.41
N GLY A 216 49.90 -16.20 17.05
CA GLY A 216 48.59 -16.01 16.43
C GLY A 216 48.26 -14.50 16.43
N GLU A 217 47.17 -14.16 15.74
CA GLU A 217 46.24 -13.06 16.06
C GLU A 217 46.79 -11.62 15.97
N GLU A 218 46.07 -10.56 15.62
CA GLU A 218 44.70 -10.19 15.26
C GLU A 218 44.84 -8.70 14.91
N GLU A 219 44.15 -8.16 13.90
CA GLU A 219 43.60 -6.79 14.00
C GLU A 219 42.30 -6.76 13.17
N GLU A 220 41.19 -6.90 13.89
CA GLU A 220 39.91 -6.31 13.54
C GLU A 220 40.05 -4.77 13.61
N ASP A 221 39.40 -4.06 12.69
CA ASP A 221 38.62 -2.89 13.11
C ASP A 221 37.53 -2.59 12.07
N GLU A 222 36.34 -2.47 12.65
CA GLU A 222 35.04 -2.18 12.07
C GLU A 222 34.98 -0.73 11.54
N GLU A 223 34.27 -0.50 10.43
CA GLU A 223 33.43 0.69 10.29
C GLU A 223 32.11 0.29 9.60
N ASP A 224 31.12 0.03 10.45
CA ASP A 224 29.69 0.13 10.18
C ASP A 224 29.32 1.62 10.27
N ASP A 225 28.58 2.17 9.29
CA ASP A 225 27.65 3.29 9.52
C ASP A 225 26.77 3.54 8.28
N ASN A 226 25.69 2.78 8.25
CA ASN A 226 24.30 3.22 8.14
C ASN A 226 24.02 4.75 8.10
N GLU A 227 23.54 5.25 6.96
CA GLU A 227 22.57 6.36 6.86
C GLU A 227 21.67 6.04 5.64
N GLY A 228 20.35 6.01 5.67
CA GLY A 228 19.37 6.59 6.58
C GLY A 228 18.15 6.88 5.71
N GLU A 229 17.07 6.14 5.92
CA GLU A 229 15.78 6.37 5.28
C GLU A 229 15.24 7.76 5.66
N GLY A 230 14.81 8.52 4.65
CA GLY A 230 14.11 9.79 4.81
C GLY A 230 12.78 9.75 4.07
N GLU A 231 11.72 9.42 4.80
CA GLU A 231 10.34 9.67 4.42
C GLU A 231 10.11 11.19 4.26
N GLU A 232 9.55 11.62 3.12
CA GLU A 232 8.83 12.90 3.05
C GLU A 232 7.41 12.70 2.56
N GLU A 233 6.53 12.69 3.55
CA GLU A 233 5.10 12.93 3.49
C GLU A 233 4.85 14.40 3.09
N TYR A 234 4.16 14.63 1.96
CA TYR A 234 3.59 15.95 1.65
C TYR A 234 2.07 15.90 1.77
N GLY A 235 1.56 16.73 2.69
CA GLY A 235 0.15 17.02 2.93
C GLY A 235 -0.50 17.96 1.92
#